data_AF-K2F372-F1
#
_entry.id   AF-K2F372-F1
#
_cell.length_a   1.000
_cell.length_b   1.000
_cell.length_c   1.000
_cell.angle_alpha   90.00
_cell.angle_beta   90.00
_cell.angle_gamma   90.00
#
_symmetry.space_group_name_H-M   'P 1'
#
loop_
_entity.id
_entity.type
_entity.pdbx_description
1 polymer ?
#
loop_
_entity_poly.entity_id
_entity_poly.type
_entity_poly.pdbx_seq_one_letter_code
_entity_poly.pdbx_strand_id
1 'polypeptide(L)'
;MWLAKVGYERVQEIEDPELATKRTRALYKAKGYPDSWIEKRMRGIVIREELTEEWQRRGAKQQRDYEILTSEISKATFGVTPKEYKNLKGLERENLRDHMDDFELIFTMLGERSTTEIHRNENSQGVPKLKKDANRGGKIAGGARKALEKELGHSVVTKTNFLPKIKKIKYL
;
A
#
# COMPACT_ATOMS: atom_id res chain seq x y z
N MET A 1 -15.28 -27.75 15.24
CA MET A 1 -14.97 -28.11 13.83
C MET A 1 -14.47 -26.94 12.96
N TRP A 2 -14.58 -25.68 13.37
CA TRP A 2 -14.11 -24.54 12.55
C TRP A 2 -12.58 -24.44 12.45
N LEU A 3 -11.88 -24.63 13.57
CA LEU A 3 -10.41 -24.57 13.63
C LEU A 3 -9.72 -25.66 12.79
N ALA A 4 -10.29 -26.88 12.76
CA ALA A 4 -9.76 -27.98 11.96
C ALA A 4 -9.89 -27.72 10.44
N LYS A 5 -11.00 -27.11 10.02
CA LYS A 5 -11.22 -26.71 8.62
C LYS A 5 -10.27 -25.59 8.18
N VAL A 6 -10.10 -24.56 9.02
CA VAL A 6 -9.15 -23.47 8.76
C VAL A 6 -7.72 -24.00 8.73
N GLY A 7 -7.35 -24.90 9.64
CA GLY A 7 -6.03 -25.55 9.64
C GLY A 7 -5.76 -26.34 8.36
N TYR A 8 -6.75 -27.09 7.88
CA TYR A 8 -6.64 -27.84 6.62
C TYR A 8 -6.48 -26.91 5.40
N GLU A 9 -7.29 -25.85 5.30
CA GLU A 9 -7.16 -24.84 4.24
C GLU A 9 -5.76 -24.20 4.22
N ARG A 10 -5.14 -24.00 5.39
CA ARG A 10 -3.78 -23.45 5.48
C ARG A 10 -2.69 -24.41 5.02
N VAL A 11 -2.85 -25.71 5.26
CA VAL A 11 -1.93 -26.73 4.75
C VAL A 11 -2.00 -26.78 3.22
N GLN A 12 -3.21 -26.75 2.65
CA GLN A 12 -3.38 -26.71 1.20
C GLN A 12 -2.81 -25.43 0.57
N GLU A 13 -2.94 -24.28 1.22
CA GLU A 13 -2.33 -23.01 0.76
C GLU A 13 -0.79 -23.04 0.81
N ILE A 14 -0.18 -23.86 1.66
CA ILE A 14 1.28 -24.07 1.69
C ILE A 14 1.72 -24.96 0.52
N GLU A 15 0.92 -25.98 0.18
CA GLU A 15 1.19 -26.88 -0.94
C GLU A 15 0.93 -26.23 -2.30
N ASP A 16 -0.12 -25.40 -2.42
CA ASP A 16 -0.46 -24.60 -3.60
C ASP A 16 -0.68 -23.11 -3.23
N PRO A 17 0.38 -22.28 -3.30
CA PRO A 17 0.31 -20.84 -3.02
C PRO A 17 -0.68 -20.07 -3.90
N GLU A 18 -1.10 -20.59 -5.06
CA GLU A 18 -2.15 -19.95 -5.87
C GLU A 18 -3.49 -19.94 -5.14
N LEU A 19 -3.77 -20.92 -4.26
CA LEU A 19 -5.00 -20.97 -3.47
C LEU A 19 -5.10 -19.77 -2.53
N ALA A 20 -4.00 -19.36 -1.90
CA ALA A 20 -3.96 -18.17 -1.06
C ALA A 20 -4.25 -16.88 -1.88
N THR A 21 -3.73 -16.83 -3.12
CA THR A 21 -3.99 -15.73 -4.05
C THR A 21 -5.47 -15.70 -4.48
N LYS A 22 -6.04 -16.85 -4.86
CA LYS A 22 -7.46 -17.01 -5.24
C LYS A 22 -8.38 -16.64 -4.08
N ARG A 23 -8.07 -17.09 -2.86
CA ARG A 23 -8.79 -16.73 -1.63
C ARG A 23 -8.75 -15.23 -1.39
N THR A 24 -7.59 -14.59 -1.53
CA THR A 24 -7.46 -13.15 -1.34
C THR A 24 -8.32 -12.37 -2.33
N ARG A 25 -8.32 -12.77 -3.62
CA ARG A 25 -9.22 -12.18 -4.63
C ARG A 25 -10.69 -12.37 -4.26
N ALA A 26 -11.08 -13.58 -3.86
CA ALA A 26 -12.46 -13.88 -3.45
C ALA A 26 -12.90 -13.04 -2.24
N LEU A 27 -12.02 -12.82 -1.25
CA LEU A 27 -12.29 -11.98 -0.10
C LEU A 27 -12.53 -10.51 -0.49
N TYR A 28 -11.76 -9.96 -1.42
CA TYR A 28 -11.99 -8.61 -1.92
C TYR A 28 -13.26 -8.51 -2.78
N LYS A 29 -13.55 -9.49 -3.65
CA LYS A 29 -14.82 -9.54 -4.38
C LYS A 29 -16.01 -9.55 -3.43
N ALA A 30 -15.96 -10.37 -2.38
CA ALA A 30 -17.00 -10.45 -1.36
C ALA A 30 -17.19 -9.12 -0.57
N LYS A 31 -16.15 -8.30 -0.47
CA LYS A 31 -16.23 -6.93 0.09
C LYS A 31 -16.82 -5.91 -0.89
N GLY A 32 -17.06 -6.28 -2.15
CA GLY A 32 -17.65 -5.41 -3.17
C GLY A 32 -16.64 -4.69 -4.07
N TYR A 33 -15.36 -5.06 -4.04
CA TYR A 33 -14.36 -4.46 -4.94
C TYR A 33 -14.48 -5.05 -6.35
N PRO A 34 -14.37 -4.24 -7.42
CA PRO A 34 -14.35 -4.73 -8.79
C PRO A 34 -13.00 -5.38 -9.12
N ASP A 35 -13.01 -6.34 -10.05
CA ASP A 35 -11.83 -7.12 -10.43
C ASP A 35 -10.64 -6.24 -10.86
N SER A 36 -10.91 -5.17 -11.60
CA SER A 36 -9.89 -4.22 -12.05
C SER A 36 -9.21 -3.45 -10.91
N TRP A 37 -9.88 -3.25 -9.78
CA TRP A 37 -9.27 -2.67 -8.58
C TRP A 37 -8.49 -3.73 -7.82
N ILE A 38 -9.05 -4.95 -7.71
CA ILE A 38 -8.41 -6.08 -7.03
C ILE A 38 -7.05 -6.39 -7.66
N GLU A 39 -6.97 -6.43 -8.98
CA GLU A 39 -5.71 -6.66 -9.69
C GLU A 39 -4.63 -5.63 -9.35
N LYS A 40 -4.99 -4.34 -9.30
CA LYS A 40 -4.07 -3.26 -8.89
C LYS A 40 -3.65 -3.44 -7.43
N ARG A 41 -4.60 -3.75 -6.55
CA ARG A 41 -4.31 -3.97 -5.14
C ARG A 41 -3.35 -5.14 -4.92
N MET A 42 -3.55 -6.24 -5.64
CA MET A 42 -2.66 -7.41 -5.60
C MET A 42 -1.24 -7.07 -6.08
N ARG A 43 -1.10 -6.34 -7.20
CA ARG A 43 0.22 -5.85 -7.65
C ARG A 43 0.87 -4.94 -6.61
N GLY A 44 0.09 -4.09 -5.96
CA GLY A 44 0.56 -3.25 -4.85
C GLY A 44 1.04 -4.04 -3.63
N ILE A 45 0.49 -5.23 -3.34
CA ILE A 45 1.01 -6.11 -2.28
C ILE A 45 2.43 -6.56 -2.62
N VAL A 46 2.64 -7.05 -3.84
CA VAL A 46 3.94 -7.57 -4.28
C VAL A 46 5.02 -6.48 -4.27
N ILE A 47 4.70 -5.29 -4.80
CA ILE A 47 5.64 -4.14 -4.78
C ILE A 47 5.98 -3.74 -3.34
N ARG A 48 4.99 -3.75 -2.46
CA ARG A 48 5.17 -3.41 -1.05
C ARG A 48 6.06 -4.42 -0.34
N GLU A 49 5.84 -5.70 -0.57
CA GLU A 49 6.63 -6.80 -0.01
C GLU A 49 8.09 -6.71 -0.45
N GLU A 50 8.35 -6.55 -1.75
CA GLU A 50 9.70 -6.35 -2.31
C GLU A 50 10.42 -5.18 -1.63
N LEU A 51 9.74 -4.02 -1.48
CA LEU A 51 10.32 -2.86 -0.81
C LEU A 51 10.66 -3.13 0.65
N THR A 52 9.79 -3.84 1.38
CA THR A 52 10.05 -4.17 2.79
C THR A 52 11.20 -5.15 2.96
N GLU A 53 11.33 -6.13 2.06
CA GLU A 53 12.47 -7.05 2.04
C GLU A 53 13.79 -6.34 1.73
N GLU A 54 13.77 -5.38 0.79
CA GLU A 54 14.93 -4.54 0.50
C GLU A 54 15.33 -3.72 1.73
N TRP A 55 14.38 -3.10 2.43
CA TRP A 55 14.68 -2.39 3.69
C TRP A 55 15.27 -3.30 4.76
N GLN A 56 14.71 -4.50 4.94
CA GLN A 56 15.21 -5.47 5.89
C GLN A 56 16.66 -5.85 5.61
N ARG A 57 16.96 -6.24 4.36
CA ARG A 57 18.32 -6.59 3.91
C ARG A 57 19.30 -5.43 4.04
N ARG A 58 18.80 -4.18 4.02
CA ARG A 58 19.59 -2.95 4.09
C ARG A 58 19.66 -2.34 5.50
N GLY A 59 19.19 -3.06 6.52
CA GLY A 59 19.40 -2.69 7.93
C GLY A 59 18.23 -1.98 8.62
N ALA A 60 17.02 -1.97 8.05
CA ALA A 60 15.81 -1.63 8.80
C ALA A 60 15.38 -2.83 9.65
N LYS A 61 15.28 -2.66 10.97
CA LYS A 61 15.08 -3.80 11.91
C LYS A 61 13.83 -3.64 12.77
N GLN A 62 13.45 -2.41 13.09
CA GLN A 62 12.34 -2.14 14.00
C GLN A 62 11.12 -1.65 13.23
N GLN A 63 9.93 -1.92 13.75
CA GLN A 63 8.68 -1.43 13.17
C GLN A 63 8.70 0.09 12.91
N ARG A 64 9.32 0.87 13.81
CA ARG A 64 9.50 2.31 13.68
C ARG A 64 10.29 2.71 12.42
N ASP A 65 11.25 1.90 11.98
CA ASP A 65 12.02 2.15 10.76
C ASP A 65 11.10 2.09 9.53
N TYR A 66 10.29 1.04 9.43
CA TYR A 66 9.32 0.88 8.35
C TYR A 66 8.28 2.00 8.33
N GLU A 67 7.82 2.44 9.50
CA GLU A 67 6.89 3.58 9.62
C GLU A 67 7.52 4.88 9.12
N ILE A 68 8.77 5.16 9.51
CA ILE A 68 9.51 6.35 9.05
C ILE A 68 9.67 6.32 7.53
N LEU A 69 10.15 5.21 6.97
CA LEU A 69 10.41 5.08 5.54
C LEU A 69 9.12 5.17 4.72
N THR A 70 8.04 4.51 5.18
CA THR A 70 6.71 4.61 4.56
C THR A 70 6.18 6.04 4.63
N SER A 71 6.41 6.73 5.76
CA SER A 71 6.01 8.11 5.94
C SER A 71 6.74 9.06 5.00
N GLU A 72 8.03 8.84 4.74
CA GLU A 72 8.79 9.62 3.76
C GLU A 72 8.24 9.46 2.34
N ILE A 73 7.96 8.23 1.91
CA ILE A 73 7.38 7.98 0.57
C ILE A 73 6.02 8.68 0.48
N SER A 74 5.12 8.42 1.43
CA SER A 74 3.77 8.98 1.42
C SER A 74 3.79 10.51 1.41
N LYS A 75 4.62 11.14 2.25
CA LYS A 75 4.72 12.61 2.32
C LYS A 75 5.31 13.19 1.05
N ALA A 76 6.32 12.57 0.46
CA ALA A 76 6.91 13.03 -0.79
C ALA A 76 5.96 12.84 -2.00
N THR A 77 5.18 11.76 -2.03
CA THR A 77 4.20 11.47 -3.08
C THR A 77 2.96 12.36 -2.95
N PHE A 78 2.28 12.32 -1.80
CA PHE A 78 0.94 12.89 -1.60
C PHE A 78 0.93 14.18 -0.77
N GLY A 79 2.07 14.60 -0.22
CA GLY A 79 2.14 15.75 0.68
C GLY A 79 1.69 15.45 2.11
N VAL A 80 1.20 14.24 2.39
CA VAL A 80 0.67 13.81 3.70
C VAL A 80 1.28 12.47 4.12
N THR A 81 1.44 12.28 5.42
CA THR A 81 1.84 11.01 6.02
C THR A 81 0.70 9.99 5.98
N PRO A 82 0.95 8.68 6.12
CA PRO A 82 -0.11 7.68 6.12
C PRO A 82 -1.15 7.90 7.22
N LYS A 83 -0.74 8.43 8.38
CA LYS A 83 -1.64 8.77 9.49
C LYS A 83 -2.57 9.93 9.12
N GLU A 84 -2.02 11.00 8.57
CA GLU A 84 -2.81 12.14 8.09
C GLU A 84 -3.75 11.71 6.96
N TYR A 85 -3.28 10.85 6.06
CA TYR A 85 -4.09 10.36 4.95
C TYR A 85 -5.27 9.51 5.41
N LYS A 86 -5.04 8.63 6.40
CA LYS A 86 -6.13 7.91 7.09
C LYS A 86 -7.14 8.88 7.69
N ASN A 87 -6.67 9.93 8.38
CA ASN A 87 -7.55 10.95 8.96
C ASN A 87 -8.36 11.69 7.89
N LEU A 88 -7.74 12.04 6.75
CA LEU A 88 -8.42 12.69 5.63
C LEU A 88 -9.56 11.83 5.08
N LYS A 89 -9.36 10.51 4.98
CA LYS A 89 -10.38 9.55 4.54
C LYS A 89 -11.31 9.09 5.68
N GLY A 90 -11.10 9.58 6.90
CA GLY A 90 -11.88 9.21 8.08
C GLY A 90 -11.72 7.76 8.53
N LEU A 91 -10.54 7.17 8.32
CA LEU A 91 -10.22 5.78 8.69
C LEU A 91 -9.63 5.72 10.09
N GLU A 92 -10.05 4.73 10.88
CA GLU A 92 -9.53 4.52 12.24
C GLU A 92 -8.60 3.31 12.29
N ARG A 93 -9.12 2.14 11.91
CA ARG A 93 -8.41 0.85 12.00
C ARG A 93 -8.14 0.24 10.63
N GLU A 94 -8.81 0.76 9.61
CA GLU A 94 -8.78 0.22 8.26
C GLU A 94 -7.41 0.43 7.58
N ASN A 95 -7.14 -0.42 6.59
CA ASN A 95 -5.95 -0.31 5.76
C ASN A 95 -6.14 0.82 4.75
N LEU A 96 -5.29 1.85 4.79
CA LEU A 96 -5.39 3.00 3.90
C LEU A 96 -5.48 2.61 2.41
N ARG A 97 -4.67 1.64 1.96
CA ARG A 97 -4.60 1.22 0.55
C ARG A 97 -5.86 0.51 0.09
N ASP A 98 -6.66 -0.04 1.00
CA ASP A 98 -7.95 -0.63 0.64
C ASP A 98 -9.02 0.44 0.37
N HIS A 99 -8.77 1.69 0.78
CA HIS A 99 -9.69 2.81 0.61
C HIS A 99 -9.20 3.86 -0.41
N MET A 100 -8.10 3.55 -1.10
CA MET A 100 -7.52 4.37 -2.14
C MET A 100 -8.19 4.13 -3.49
N ASP A 101 -8.37 5.20 -4.25
CA ASP A 101 -8.77 5.12 -5.65
C ASP A 101 -7.64 4.64 -6.58
N ASP A 102 -7.96 4.54 -7.87
CA ASP A 102 -7.05 4.02 -8.88
C ASP A 102 -5.76 4.85 -8.98
N PHE A 103 -5.84 6.19 -8.98
CA PHE A 103 -4.66 7.04 -9.09
C PHE A 103 -3.84 7.03 -7.79
N GLU A 104 -4.51 7.03 -6.63
CA GLU A 104 -3.86 6.90 -5.33
C GLU A 104 -3.06 5.58 -5.23
N LEU A 105 -3.61 4.47 -5.72
CA LEU A 105 -2.89 3.18 -5.80
C LEU A 105 -1.71 3.24 -6.78
N ILE A 106 -1.90 3.81 -7.98
CA ILE A 106 -0.85 3.91 -9.00
C ILE A 106 0.34 4.74 -8.49
N PHE A 107 0.09 5.92 -7.91
CA PHE A 107 1.18 6.76 -7.39
C PHE A 107 1.85 6.15 -6.16
N THR A 108 1.12 5.39 -5.34
CA THR A 108 1.72 4.60 -4.26
C THR A 108 2.70 3.57 -4.81
N MET A 109 2.26 2.77 -5.79
CA MET A 109 3.10 1.75 -6.43
C MET A 109 4.33 2.36 -7.10
N LEU A 110 4.16 3.48 -7.81
CA LEU A 110 5.28 4.18 -8.45
C LEU A 110 6.30 4.66 -7.40
N GLY A 111 5.86 5.29 -6.31
CA GLY A 111 6.76 5.79 -5.26
C GLY A 111 7.52 4.68 -4.56
N GLU A 112 6.85 3.55 -4.29
CA GLU A 112 7.46 2.36 -3.68
C GLU A 112 8.46 1.68 -4.61
N ARG A 113 8.06 1.43 -5.86
CA ARG A 113 8.94 0.81 -6.87
C ARG A 113 10.16 1.70 -7.17
N SER A 114 9.97 3.00 -7.33
CA SER A 114 11.08 3.94 -7.52
C SER A 114 12.04 3.96 -6.32
N THR A 115 11.51 3.87 -5.09
CA THR A 115 12.35 3.80 -3.89
C THR A 115 13.22 2.53 -3.89
N THR A 116 12.63 1.38 -4.20
CA THR A 116 13.36 0.11 -4.32
C THR A 116 14.52 0.21 -5.32
N GLU A 117 14.24 0.74 -6.52
CA GLU A 117 15.25 0.86 -7.57
C GLU A 117 16.37 1.84 -7.19
N ILE A 118 16.04 2.94 -6.50
CA ILE A 118 17.04 3.87 -5.99
C ILE A 118 17.93 3.18 -4.94
N HIS A 119 17.36 2.43 -4.00
CA HIS A 119 18.15 1.70 -3.01
C HIS A 119 19.13 0.72 -3.67
N ARG A 120 18.69 0.01 -4.72
CA ARG A 120 19.52 -0.92 -5.49
C ARG A 120 20.65 -0.20 -6.21
N ASN A 121 20.33 0.84 -6.97
CA ASN A 121 21.29 1.60 -7.75
C ASN A 121 22.36 2.28 -6.88
N GLU A 122 21.97 2.81 -5.72
CA GLU A 122 22.87 3.50 -4.79
C GLU A 122 23.58 2.53 -3.83
N ASN A 123 23.24 1.24 -3.87
CA ASN A 123 23.60 0.25 -2.87
C ASN A 123 23.43 0.76 -1.42
N SER A 124 22.30 1.40 -1.15
CA SER A 124 22.06 2.09 0.11
C SER A 124 21.95 1.14 1.29
N GLN A 125 22.54 1.54 2.41
CA GLN A 125 22.55 0.81 3.68
C GLN A 125 22.24 1.75 4.84
N GLY A 126 21.52 1.23 5.84
CA GLY A 126 21.16 1.94 7.06
C GLY A 126 20.01 2.94 6.89
N VAL A 127 19.16 3.00 7.91
CA VAL A 127 17.93 3.81 7.93
C VAL A 127 18.15 5.28 7.50
N PRO A 128 19.23 5.99 7.89
CA PRO A 128 19.44 7.38 7.46
C PRO A 128 19.56 7.57 5.95
N LYS A 129 20.26 6.66 5.23
CA LYS A 129 20.36 6.74 3.77
C LYS A 129 19.08 6.23 3.11
N LEU A 130 18.50 5.13 3.63
CA LEU A 130 17.20 4.63 3.14
C LEU A 130 16.11 5.70 3.22
N LYS A 131 16.10 6.52 4.27
CA LYS A 131 15.19 7.64 4.43
C LYS A 131 15.32 8.68 3.30
N LYS A 132 16.55 9.02 2.90
CA LYS A 132 16.81 9.96 1.81
C LYS A 132 16.34 9.42 0.47
N ASP A 133 16.56 8.13 0.22
CA ASP A 133 16.14 7.48 -1.02
C ASP A 133 14.62 7.28 -1.08
N ALA A 134 13.97 6.95 0.04
CA ALA A 134 12.52 6.91 0.17
C ALA A 134 11.88 8.26 -0.18
N ASN A 135 12.49 9.35 0.29
CA ASN A 135 12.08 10.70 -0.09
C ASN A 135 12.26 10.95 -1.60
N ARG A 136 13.36 10.50 -2.20
CA ARG A 136 13.61 10.62 -3.66
C ARG A 136 12.60 9.81 -4.49
N GLY A 137 12.34 8.55 -4.12
CA GLY A 137 11.36 7.71 -4.79
C GLY A 137 9.95 8.28 -4.70
N GLY A 138 9.55 8.74 -3.50
CA GLY A 138 8.27 9.44 -3.34
C GLY A 138 8.19 10.75 -4.14
N LYS A 139 9.30 11.50 -4.29
CA LYS A 139 9.33 12.72 -5.13
C LYS A 139 9.10 12.43 -6.62
N ILE A 140 9.56 11.29 -7.13
CA ILE A 140 9.29 10.87 -8.52
C ILE A 140 7.78 10.70 -8.72
N ALA A 141 7.14 9.93 -7.84
CA ALA A 141 5.69 9.73 -7.90
C ALA A 141 4.92 11.03 -7.63
N GLY A 142 5.38 11.85 -6.69
CA GLY A 142 4.77 13.16 -6.39
C GLY A 142 4.90 14.15 -7.54
N GLY A 143 6.00 14.12 -8.28
CA GLY A 143 6.18 14.89 -9.51
C GLY A 143 5.18 14.47 -10.59
N ALA A 144 5.08 13.16 -10.86
CA ALA A 144 4.11 12.61 -11.80
C ALA A 144 2.66 12.95 -11.41
N ARG A 145 2.32 12.80 -10.11
CA ARG A 145 1.01 13.18 -9.58
C ARG A 145 0.71 14.66 -9.81
N LYS A 146 1.61 15.55 -9.44
CA LYS A 146 1.42 17.00 -9.61
C LYS A 146 1.29 17.40 -11.07
N ALA A 147 2.04 16.76 -11.96
CA ALA A 147 1.91 16.98 -13.40
C ALA A 147 0.50 16.59 -13.88
N LEU A 148 0.00 15.43 -13.46
CA LEU A 148 -1.37 15.01 -13.78
C LEU A 148 -2.42 15.97 -13.19
N GLU A 149 -2.32 16.32 -11.91
CA GLU A 149 -3.26 17.23 -11.25
C GLU A 149 -3.34 18.60 -11.91
N LYS A 150 -2.23 19.07 -12.50
CA LYS A 150 -2.20 20.32 -13.27
C LYS A 150 -3.08 20.22 -14.53
N GLU A 151 -3.05 19.09 -15.23
CA GLU A 151 -3.88 18.86 -16.42
C GLU A 151 -5.35 18.61 -16.05
N LEU A 152 -5.61 17.96 -14.90
CA LEU A 152 -6.96 17.65 -14.44
C LEU A 152 -7.68 18.84 -13.80
N GLY A 153 -6.94 19.82 -13.26
CA GLY A 153 -7.51 20.95 -12.51
C GLY A 153 -8.02 20.58 -11.11
N HIS A 154 -7.79 19.35 -10.64
CA HIS A 154 -8.17 18.90 -9.30
C HIS A 154 -7.12 17.97 -8.68
N SER A 155 -7.16 17.85 -7.35
CA SER A 155 -6.27 16.96 -6.58
C SER A 155 -6.65 15.49 -6.75
N VAL A 156 -5.64 14.62 -6.79
CA VAL A 156 -5.77 13.16 -6.67
C VAL A 156 -5.88 12.75 -5.20
N VAL A 157 -5.31 13.53 -4.27
CA VAL A 157 -5.48 13.31 -2.84
C VAL A 157 -6.89 13.72 -2.45
N THR A 158 -7.75 12.76 -2.12
CA THR A 158 -9.16 13.02 -1.79
C THR A 158 -9.58 12.42 -0.44
N LYS A 159 -10.64 12.99 0.14
CA LYS A 159 -11.33 12.45 1.32
C LYS A 159 -12.24 11.27 0.98
N THR A 160 -12.49 11.04 -0.30
CA THR A 160 -13.39 9.99 -0.78
C THR A 160 -12.74 8.63 -0.59
N ASN A 161 -13.54 7.66 -0.16
CA ASN A 161 -13.11 6.27 -0.05
C ASN A 161 -13.56 5.51 -1.29
N PHE A 162 -12.73 4.61 -1.81
CA PHE A 162 -13.06 3.81 -2.99
C PHE A 162 -14.38 3.03 -2.83
N LEU A 163 -14.55 2.34 -1.71
CA LEU A 163 -15.87 1.87 -1.27
C LEU A 163 -16.43 2.84 -0.23
N PRO A 164 -17.69 3.30 -0.39
CA PRO A 164 -18.35 4.06 0.66
C PRO A 164 -18.40 3.22 1.95
N LYS A 165 -18.25 3.88 3.11
CA LYS A 165 -18.37 3.19 4.40
C LYS A 165 -19.71 2.46 4.44
N ILE A 166 -19.67 1.13 4.51
CA ILE A 166 -20.86 0.33 4.85
C ILE A 166 -21.34 0.87 6.20
N LYS A 167 -22.53 1.46 6.25
CA LYS A 167 -23.13 1.90 7.51
C LYS A 167 -23.11 0.68 8.43
N LYS A 168 -22.35 0.74 9.53
CA LYS A 168 -22.38 -0.30 10.57
C LYS A 168 -23.85 -0.50 10.93
N ILE A 169 -24.43 -1.63 10.56
CA ILE A 169 -25.71 -2.05 11.12
C ILE A 169 -25.42 -2.19 12.61
N LYS A 170 -25.97 -1.26 13.41
CA LYS A 170 -26.00 -1.42 14.86
C LYS A 170 -26.82 -2.68 15.09
N TYR A 171 -26.17 -3.77 15.43
CA TYR A 171 -26.86 -4.85 16.12
C TYR A 171 -27.30 -4.27 17.47
N LEU A 172 -28.61 -4.02 17.59
CA LEU A 172 -29.31 -3.77 18.85
C LEU A 172 -29.45 -5.08 19.59
#